data_AF-A0A967I1U9-F1
#
_entry.id   AF-A0A967I1U9-F1
#
_cell.length_a   1.000
_cell.length_b   1.000
_cell.length_c   1.000
_cell.angle_alpha   90.00
_cell.angle_beta   90.00
_cell.angle_gamma   90.00
#
_symmetry.space_group_name_H-M   'P 1'
#
loop_
_entity.id
_entity.type
_entity.pdbx_description
1 polymer ?
#
loop_
_entity_poly.entity_id
_entity_poly.type
_entity_poly.pdbx_seq_one_letter_code
_entity_poly.pdbx_strand_id
1 'polypeptide(L)'
;MDPEGIAQSGLLIRHLVMPDGLAGTREIMRFLANEVSRETYVNVMGQYRPCGEAHEFPELRRSITVEEYRDAVTMAQEEGIRRLDERKLSRLFQWL
;
A
#
# COMPACT_ATOMS: atom_id res chain seq x y z
N MET A 1 18.02 11.74 -5.61
CA MET A 1 17.16 12.68 -6.35
C MET A 1 18.05 13.76 -6.94
N ASP A 2 17.70 14.37 -8.07
CA ASP A 2 18.36 15.62 -8.51
C ASP A 2 18.05 16.76 -7.54
N PRO A 3 18.71 17.92 -7.74
CA PRO A 3 18.32 19.19 -7.12
C PRO A 3 16.84 19.56 -7.24
N GLU A 4 16.09 19.00 -8.20
CA GLU A 4 14.65 19.25 -8.40
C GLU A 4 13.75 18.24 -7.65
N GLY A 5 14.32 17.26 -6.97
CA GLY A 5 13.59 16.25 -6.21
C GLY A 5 13.10 15.06 -7.03
N ILE A 6 13.51 14.93 -8.29
CA ILE A 6 13.16 13.81 -9.16
C ILE A 6 14.07 12.62 -8.87
N ALA A 7 13.47 11.44 -8.75
CA ALA A 7 14.20 10.19 -8.58
C ALA A 7 14.93 9.82 -9.88
N GLN A 8 16.26 9.81 -9.87
CA GLN A 8 17.09 9.44 -11.04
C GLN A 8 17.43 7.95 -11.07
N SER A 9 17.49 7.31 -9.91
CA SER A 9 17.72 5.88 -9.74
C SER A 9 17.18 5.43 -8.39
N GLY A 10 16.81 4.15 -8.27
CA GLY A 10 16.30 3.56 -7.05
C GLY A 10 15.18 2.55 -7.27
N LEU A 11 14.61 2.06 -6.17
CA LEU A 11 13.51 1.12 -6.14
C LEU A 11 12.25 1.81 -5.57
N LEU A 12 11.16 1.78 -6.33
CA LEU A 12 9.84 2.21 -5.89
C LEU A 12 8.93 0.99 -5.77
N ILE A 13 8.40 0.75 -4.57
CA ILE A 13 7.51 -0.37 -4.31
C ILE A 13 6.08 0.14 -4.18
N ARG A 14 5.15 -0.54 -4.82
CA ARG A 14 3.72 -0.23 -4.76
C ARG A 14 2.98 -1.40 -4.14
N HIS A 15 2.44 -1.19 -2.94
CA HIS A 15 1.74 -2.21 -2.17
C HIS A 15 0.23 -2.01 -2.29
N LEU A 16 -0.45 -2.90 -2.99
CA LEU A 16 -1.90 -2.85 -3.14
C LEU A 16 -2.56 -3.48 -1.92
N VAL A 17 -3.32 -2.69 -1.16
CA VAL A 17 -4.12 -3.19 -0.04
C VAL A 17 -5.31 -3.96 -0.60
N MET A 18 -5.58 -5.13 -0.02
CA MET A 18 -6.67 -6.02 -0.42
C MET A 18 -7.64 -6.23 0.76
N PRO A 19 -8.91 -6.61 0.47
CA PRO A 19 -9.91 -6.90 1.49
C PRO A 19 -9.42 -7.97 2.46
N ASP A 20 -9.89 -7.89 3.70
CA ASP A 20 -9.70 -8.90 4.74
C ASP A 20 -8.20 -9.21 5.01
N GLY A 21 -7.32 -8.24 4.73
CA GLY A 21 -5.87 -8.37 4.95
C GLY A 21 -5.16 -9.30 3.97
N LEU A 22 -5.80 -9.71 2.87
CA LEU A 22 -5.25 -10.67 1.91
C LEU A 22 -3.90 -10.28 1.30
N ALA A 23 -3.58 -8.98 1.30
CA ALA A 23 -2.32 -8.48 0.77
C ALA A 23 -1.10 -8.82 1.65
N GLY A 24 -1.28 -9.33 2.88
CA GLY A 24 -0.17 -9.66 3.78
C GLY A 24 0.71 -8.45 4.10
N THR A 25 0.08 -7.30 4.39
CA THR A 25 0.78 -6.01 4.53
C THR A 25 1.88 -6.07 5.58
N ARG A 26 1.63 -6.68 6.74
CA ARG A 26 2.64 -6.69 7.81
C ARG A 26 3.86 -7.52 7.40
N GLU A 27 3.63 -8.68 6.82
CA GLU A 27 4.65 -9.64 6.40
C GLU A 27 5.56 -9.01 5.33
N ILE A 28 4.96 -8.38 4.31
CA ILE A 28 5.75 -7.74 3.25
C ILE A 28 6.51 -6.53 3.78
N MET A 29 5.91 -5.69 4.64
CA MET A 29 6.60 -4.52 5.20
C MET A 29 7.76 -4.94 6.10
N ARG A 30 7.60 -6.01 6.87
CA ARG A 30 8.68 -6.62 7.65
C ARG A 30 9.82 -7.10 6.76
N PHE A 31 9.50 -7.81 5.68
CA PHE A 31 10.50 -8.27 4.72
C PHE A 31 11.26 -7.07 4.12
N LEU A 32 10.54 -6.04 3.69
CA LEU A 32 11.17 -4.83 3.13
C LEU A 32 12.06 -4.12 4.15
N ALA A 33 11.63 -4.02 5.40
CA ALA A 33 12.38 -3.35 6.46
C ALA A 33 13.65 -4.10 6.87
N ASN A 34 13.63 -5.44 6.83
CA ASN A 34 14.74 -6.28 7.29
C ASN A 34 15.71 -6.68 6.17
N GLU A 35 15.19 -7.03 5.00
CA GLU A 35 15.97 -7.64 3.92
C GLU A 35 16.28 -6.68 2.77
N VAL A 36 15.49 -5.62 2.59
CA VAL A 36 15.69 -4.65 1.50
C VAL A 36 16.28 -3.34 2.01
N SER A 37 15.47 -2.53 2.68
CA SER A 37 15.87 -1.29 3.37
C SER A 37 14.64 -0.61 3.97
N ARG A 38 14.78 -0.06 5.18
CA ARG A 38 13.80 0.84 5.82
C ARG A 38 13.61 2.18 5.08
N GLU A 39 14.58 2.55 4.25
CA GLU A 39 14.57 3.77 3.43
C GLU A 39 13.96 3.54 2.04
N THR A 40 13.46 2.33 1.75
CA THR A 40 12.74 2.04 0.50
C THR A 40 11.50 2.90 0.41
N TYR A 41 11.28 3.52 -0.76
CA TYR A 41 10.03 4.22 -1.03
C TYR A 41 8.91 3.23 -1.26
N VAL A 42 7.89 3.28 -0.39
CA VAL A 42 6.72 2.42 -0.46
C VAL A 42 5.46 3.26 -0.61
N ASN A 43 4.74 3.02 -1.70
CA ASN A 43 3.41 3.58 -1.93
C ASN A 43 2.35 2.54 -1.51
N VAL A 44 1.65 2.80 -0.40
CA VAL A 44 0.50 2.00 0.04
C VAL A 44 -0.73 2.45 -0.74
N MET A 45 -1.40 1.52 -1.43
CA MET A 45 -2.47 1.82 -2.37
C MET A 45 -3.79 1.24 -1.92
N GLY A 46 -4.78 2.10 -1.68
CA GLY A 46 -6.17 1.69 -1.46
C GLY A 46 -7.00 1.53 -2.74
N GLN A 47 -6.35 1.12 -3.84
CA GLN A 47 -6.90 1.19 -5.19
C GLN A 47 -7.55 -0.12 -5.66
N TYR A 48 -7.68 -1.11 -4.79
CA TYR A 48 -8.36 -2.35 -5.15
C TYR A 48 -9.83 -2.08 -5.46
N ARG A 49 -10.28 -2.61 -6.60
CA ARG A 49 -11.66 -2.57 -7.08
C ARG A 49 -11.99 -3.96 -7.66
N PRO A 50 -13.03 -4.65 -7.17
CA PRO A 50 -13.46 -5.91 -7.75
C PRO A 50 -13.77 -5.74 -9.25
N CYS A 51 -13.27 -6.65 -10.08
CA CYS A 51 -13.49 -6.63 -11.52
C CYS A 51 -13.54 -8.06 -12.09
N GLY A 52 -14.16 -8.20 -13.27
CA GLY A 52 -14.38 -9.51 -13.90
C GLY A 52 -15.15 -10.48 -12.99
N GLU A 53 -14.58 -11.65 -12.78
CA GLU A 53 -15.14 -12.74 -11.97
C GLU A 53 -14.88 -12.57 -10.46
N ALA A 54 -14.28 -11.45 -10.00
CA ALA A 54 -14.03 -11.22 -8.56
C ALA A 54 -15.29 -11.34 -7.68
N HIS A 55 -16.49 -11.13 -8.26
CA HIS A 55 -17.76 -11.30 -7.56
C HIS A 55 -18.07 -12.75 -7.16
N GLU A 56 -17.47 -13.73 -7.83
CA GLU A 56 -17.62 -15.17 -7.51
C GLU A 56 -16.80 -15.59 -6.30
N PHE A 57 -15.81 -14.78 -5.89
CA PHE A 57 -14.91 -15.04 -4.77
C PHE A 57 -15.29 -14.16 -3.58
N PRO A 58 -15.87 -14.72 -2.49
CA PRO A 58 -16.33 -13.96 -1.33
C PRO A 58 -15.30 -13.01 -0.71
N GLU A 59 -14.03 -13.35 -0.82
CA GLU A 59 -12.87 -12.63 -0.28
C GLU A 59 -12.36 -11.51 -1.22
N LEU A 60 -12.76 -11.51 -2.50
CA LEU A 60 -12.38 -10.51 -3.50
C LEU A 60 -13.54 -9.62 -3.95
N ARG A 61 -14.79 -9.99 -3.65
CA ARG A 61 -15.99 -9.35 -4.21
C ARG A 61 -16.26 -7.91 -3.75
N ARG A 62 -15.48 -7.35 -2.83
CA ARG A 62 -15.67 -6.00 -2.30
C ARG A 62 -14.42 -5.14 -2.42
N SER A 63 -14.61 -3.83 -2.49
CA SER A 63 -13.52 -2.87 -2.29
C SER A 63 -13.07 -2.88 -0.83
N ILE A 64 -11.88 -2.32 -0.59
CA ILE A 64 -11.37 -2.14 0.77
C ILE A 64 -12.11 -1.01 1.50
N THR A 65 -12.09 -1.07 2.83
CA THR A 65 -12.58 0.00 3.71
C THR A 65 -11.50 1.06 3.98
N VAL A 66 -11.91 2.18 4.59
CA VAL A 66 -10.97 3.21 5.07
C VAL A 66 -10.06 2.65 6.15
N GLU A 67 -10.63 1.83 7.03
CA GLU A 67 -9.97 1.20 8.16
C GLU A 67 -8.88 0.24 7.67
N GLU A 68 -9.17 -0.63 6.71
CA GLU A 68 -8.18 -1.55 6.13
C GLU A 68 -6.99 -0.82 5.50
N TYR A 69 -7.25 0.32 4.84
CA TYR A 69 -6.17 1.16 4.33
C TYR A 69 -5.35 1.79 5.46
N ARG A 70 -6.01 2.33 6.49
CA ARG A 70 -5.32 2.94 7.64
C ARG A 70 -4.46 1.91 8.37
N ASP A 71 -5.00 0.72 8.60
CA ASP A 71 -4.30 -0.39 9.24
C ASP A 71 -3.07 -0.78 8.42
N ALA A 72 -3.18 -0.85 7.08
CA ALA A 72 -2.04 -1.12 6.21
C ALA A 72 -0.92 -0.06 6.33
N VAL A 73 -1.29 1.22 6.42
CA VAL A 73 -0.32 2.31 6.65
C VAL A 73 0.32 2.19 8.03
N THR A 74 -0.47 1.95 9.08
CA THR A 74 0.03 1.76 10.44
C THR A 74 0.99 0.57 10.53
N MET A 75 0.65 -0.58 9.93
CA MET A 75 1.54 -1.74 9.86
C MET A 75 2.89 -1.40 9.20
N ALA A 76 2.87 -0.64 8.10
CA ALA A 76 4.11 -0.22 7.44
C ALA A 76 4.99 0.67 8.34
N GLN A 77 4.36 1.59 9.08
CA GLN A 77 5.06 2.44 10.05
C GLN A 77 5.64 1.63 11.20
N GLU A 78 4.87 0.69 11.76
CA GLU A 78 5.28 -0.16 12.88
C GLU A 78 6.44 -1.10 12.52
N GLU A 79 6.45 -1.66 11.32
CA GLU A 79 7.58 -2.49 10.84
C GLU A 79 8.80 -1.64 10.44
N GLY A 80 8.67 -0.30 10.48
CA GLY A 80 9.80 0.64 10.41
C GLY A 80 10.08 1.22 9.02
N ILE A 81 9.13 1.15 8.09
CA ILE A 81 9.25 1.82 6.78
C ILE A 81 9.12 3.33 6.96
N ARG A 82 10.14 4.07 6.53
CA ARG A 82 10.24 5.53 6.76
C ARG A 82 9.74 6.38 5.61
N ARG A 83 9.78 5.86 4.38
CA ARG A 83 9.44 6.61 3.16
C ARG A 83 8.10 6.14 2.59
N LEU A 84 7.02 6.56 3.24
CA LEU A 84 5.65 6.29 2.79
C LEU A 84 5.13 7.44 1.93
N ASP A 85 4.43 7.11 0.83
CA ASP A 85 3.75 8.12 0.00
C ASP A 85 2.49 8.64 0.71
N GLU A 86 2.44 9.94 0.98
CA GLU A 86 1.31 10.61 1.63
C GLU A 86 0.23 10.97 0.60
N ARG A 87 -0.53 9.97 0.11
CA ARG A 87 -1.74 10.27 -0.66
C ARG A 87 -2.87 10.62 0.29
N LYS A 88 -3.36 11.87 0.19
CA LYS A 88 -4.56 12.32 0.91
C LYS A 88 -5.72 11.36 0.64
N LEU A 89 -6.25 10.76 1.71
CA LEU A 89 -7.44 9.90 1.69
C LEU A 89 -8.60 10.53 0.91
N SER A 90 -8.72 11.86 0.92
CA SER A 90 -9.75 12.59 0.18
C SER A 90 -9.77 12.31 -1.33
N ARG A 91 -8.65 11.89 -1.95
CA ARG A 91 -8.60 11.50 -3.37
C ARG A 91 -8.87 10.02 -3.62
N LEU A 92 -8.76 9.16 -2.61
CA LEU A 92 -9.01 7.72 -2.71
C LEU A 92 -10.50 7.38 -2.75
N PHE A 93 -11.32 8.18 -2.06
CA PHE A 93 -12.78 8.00 -1.94
C PHE A 93 -13.60 8.95 -2.83
N GLN A 94 -12.97 9.81 -3.63
CA GLN A 94 -13.65 10.58 -4.69
C GLN A 94 -14.01 9.73 -5.92
N TRP A 95 -13.48 8.51 -6.00
CA TRP A 95 -13.70 7.53 -7.08
C TRP A 95 -14.17 6.17 -6.53
N LEU A 96 -14.77 6.18 -5.34
CA LEU A 96 -15.61 5.10 -4.79
C LEU A 96 -17.05 5.59 -4.79
#